data_AF-A0A355UDG7-F1
#
_entry.id   AF-A0A355UDG7-F1
#
_cell.length_a   1.000
_cell.length_b   1.000
_cell.length_c   1.000
_cell.angle_alpha   90.00
_cell.angle_beta   90.00
_cell.angle_gamma   90.00
#
_symmetry.space_group_name_H-M   'P 1'
#
loop_
_entity.id
_entity.type
_entity.pdbx_description
1 polymer ?
#
loop_
_entity_poly.entity_id
_entity_poly.type
_entity_poly.pdbx_seq_one_letter_code
_entity_poly.pdbx_strand_id
1 'polypeptide(L)'
;MRQILGLLFIGVFSRLVGQDTTFFVNEAQFGISPFITLSPFTDYNKSPVGVGADLFYNHPFKSDYIQGKIGYKRYHYVFDNRKSVTEDIHLVLSYQYTIPKATGVRVTAGYSPAFIFNATNRFMGKQDSIATVTYTKQLKNRLSHGLYLGVSFQSKSNSSFDIGYSHILNKTVTNGFYDAIPNHITFAYTVNFNKKGRTNVNIAQARSTLTKLKNDTLYFINKSCATDFSNAQLDSLLAANYKYSAYKVLDAQYINATSKQSNVLHFAIIGNHYAGYGDPLTTGIYLLDRELKSTEFPYPYHTTNPKNGNGFSKCIGNLENAAALIRVFNNRLDYDPL
;
A
#
# COMPACT_ATOMS: atom_id res chain seq x y z
N MET A 1 -5.16 29.07 -25.31
CA MET A 1 -4.45 27.79 -25.05
C MET A 1 -3.95 27.62 -23.59
N ARG A 2 -4.56 28.26 -22.58
CA ARG A 2 -4.12 28.17 -21.17
C ARG A 2 -5.17 27.61 -20.18
N GLN A 3 -6.41 27.39 -20.63
CA GLN A 3 -7.50 26.88 -19.80
C GLN A 3 -7.81 25.39 -20.04
N ILE A 4 -7.25 24.78 -21.08
CA ILE A 4 -7.57 23.40 -21.48
C ILE A 4 -6.74 22.38 -20.71
N LEU A 5 -5.54 22.75 -20.21
CA LEU A 5 -4.67 21.83 -19.47
C LEU A 5 -5.16 21.54 -18.03
N GLY A 6 -5.80 22.52 -17.38
CA GLY A 6 -6.37 22.36 -16.03
C GLY A 6 -7.64 21.51 -16.00
N LEU A 7 -8.44 21.56 -17.06
CA LEU A 7 -9.66 20.73 -17.20
C LEU A 7 -9.34 19.27 -17.58
N LEU A 8 -8.27 19.04 -18.35
CA LEU A 8 -7.77 17.69 -18.62
C LEU A 8 -7.24 16.99 -17.35
N PHE A 9 -6.72 17.74 -16.38
CA PHE A 9 -6.29 17.21 -15.08
C PHE A 9 -7.42 16.95 -14.08
N ILE A 10 -8.66 17.40 -14.33
CA ILE A 10 -9.80 17.16 -13.43
C ILE A 10 -10.74 16.11 -14.05
N GLY A 11 -10.93 16.13 -15.37
CA GLY A 11 -11.82 15.22 -16.10
C GLY A 11 -11.37 13.75 -16.12
N VAL A 12 -10.07 13.47 -15.94
CA VAL A 12 -9.55 12.08 -15.85
C VAL A 12 -9.76 11.49 -14.44
N PHE A 13 -9.98 12.31 -13.42
CA PHE A 13 -10.04 11.86 -12.02
C PHE A 13 -11.41 11.39 -11.55
N SER A 14 -12.51 11.77 -12.21
CA SER A 14 -13.85 11.29 -11.86
C SER A 14 -14.10 9.82 -12.23
N ARG A 15 -13.22 9.19 -13.04
CA ARG A 15 -13.34 7.78 -13.44
C ARG A 15 -12.36 6.83 -12.75
N LEU A 16 -11.44 7.31 -11.92
CA LEU A 16 -10.36 6.49 -11.32
C LEU A 16 -10.46 6.31 -9.79
N VAL A 17 -11.42 6.96 -9.12
CA VAL A 17 -11.68 6.73 -7.69
C VAL A 17 -12.60 5.53 -7.52
N GLY A 18 -12.10 4.34 -7.89
CA GLY A 18 -12.64 3.09 -7.37
C GLY A 18 -12.09 2.91 -5.96
N GLN A 19 -12.87 3.26 -4.94
CA GLN A 19 -12.59 2.91 -3.55
C GLN A 19 -12.39 1.39 -3.47
N ASP A 20 -11.22 0.97 -3.02
CA ASP A 20 -10.89 -0.44 -2.82
C ASP A 20 -10.41 -0.62 -1.39
N THR A 21 -10.89 -1.67 -0.74
CA THR A 21 -10.71 -2.01 0.68
C THR A 21 -9.35 -2.64 1.00
N THR A 22 -8.35 -2.39 0.16
CA THR A 22 -7.01 -2.98 0.29
C THR A 22 -6.23 -2.33 1.44
N PHE A 23 -5.99 -3.08 2.51
CA PHE A 23 -5.04 -2.68 3.56
C PHE A 23 -3.61 -2.77 3.01
N PHE A 24 -2.82 -1.73 3.22
CA PHE A 24 -1.46 -1.64 2.69
C PHE A 24 -0.48 -2.36 3.64
N VAL A 25 0.34 -3.26 3.11
CA VAL A 25 1.57 -3.66 3.80
C VAL A 25 2.49 -2.45 3.82
N ASN A 26 2.90 -2.01 5.00
CA ASN A 26 3.77 -0.85 5.17
C ASN A 26 5.21 -1.19 4.79
N GLU A 27 5.49 -1.14 3.49
CA GLU A 27 6.84 -1.16 2.95
C GLU A 27 7.38 0.25 2.73
N ALA A 28 8.70 0.39 2.70
CA ALA A 28 9.32 1.64 2.31
C ALA A 28 8.90 2.06 0.89
N GLN A 29 8.61 3.35 0.71
CA GLN A 29 8.19 3.92 -0.57
C GLN A 29 9.19 4.97 -1.00
N PHE A 30 9.50 5.05 -2.29
CA PHE A 30 10.40 6.07 -2.81
C PHE A 30 10.06 6.41 -4.26
N GLY A 31 10.37 7.63 -4.68
CA GLY A 31 10.16 8.02 -6.06
C GLY A 31 10.14 9.53 -6.25
N ILE A 32 9.34 9.97 -7.23
CA ILE A 32 9.26 11.37 -7.63
C ILE A 32 7.86 11.94 -7.37
N SER A 33 7.79 13.24 -7.10
CA SER A 33 6.55 13.98 -6.90
C SER A 33 6.66 15.33 -7.60
N PRO A 34 6.41 15.42 -8.93
CA PRO A 34 6.17 16.69 -9.61
C PRO A 34 4.98 17.42 -8.98
N PHE A 35 5.10 18.75 -8.87
CA PHE A 35 4.07 19.56 -8.24
C PHE A 35 3.92 20.96 -8.83
N ILE A 36 2.79 21.56 -8.51
CA ILE A 36 2.48 22.96 -8.75
C ILE A 36 2.08 23.57 -7.40
N THR A 37 2.55 24.78 -7.11
CA THR A 37 2.17 25.51 -5.91
C THR A 37 1.44 26.81 -6.25
N LEU A 38 0.44 27.15 -5.45
CA LEU A 38 -0.30 28.41 -5.54
C LEU A 38 -0.22 29.11 -4.19
N SER A 39 0.06 30.41 -4.17
CA SER A 39 0.03 31.21 -2.94
C SER A 39 -1.32 31.93 -2.81
N PRO A 40 -2.26 31.43 -1.97
CA PRO A 40 -3.64 31.92 -1.92
C PRO A 40 -3.82 33.28 -1.24
N PHE A 41 -2.81 33.80 -0.54
CA PHE A 41 -2.92 35.03 0.25
C PHE A 41 -1.82 36.02 -0.16
N THR A 42 -2.08 36.78 -1.22
CA THR A 42 -1.24 37.91 -1.60
C THR A 42 -2.11 39.14 -1.73
N ASP A 43 -1.71 40.27 -1.13
CA ASP A 43 -2.34 41.59 -1.28
C ASP A 43 -2.15 42.19 -2.69
N TYR A 44 -1.83 41.34 -3.67
CA TYR A 44 -1.39 41.70 -5.01
C TYR A 44 -2.24 40.99 -6.06
N ASN A 45 -2.53 41.70 -7.16
CA ASN A 45 -3.46 41.30 -8.22
C ASN A 45 -3.16 39.94 -8.90
N LYS A 46 -2.03 39.28 -8.62
CA LYS A 46 -1.69 37.95 -9.16
C LYS A 46 -0.97 37.10 -8.12
N SER A 47 -1.60 35.99 -7.72
CA SER A 47 -0.99 34.99 -6.84
C SER A 47 0.28 34.38 -7.46
N PRO A 48 1.40 34.30 -6.71
CA PRO A 48 2.58 33.57 -7.12
C PRO A 48 2.28 32.11 -7.44
N VAL A 49 2.86 31.63 -8.54
CA VAL A 49 2.77 30.24 -8.98
C VAL A 49 4.17 29.64 -8.96
N GLY A 50 4.28 28.45 -8.37
CA GLY A 50 5.52 27.68 -8.34
C GLY A 50 5.37 26.36 -9.09
N VAL A 51 6.44 25.91 -9.73
CA VAL A 51 6.53 24.59 -10.37
C VAL A 51 7.81 23.91 -9.92
N GLY A 52 7.76 22.60 -9.74
CA GLY A 52 8.91 21.86 -9.24
C GLY A 52 8.68 20.37 -9.17
N ALA A 53 9.64 19.67 -8.55
CA ALA A 53 9.54 18.24 -8.29
C ALA A 53 10.34 17.88 -7.04
N ASP A 54 9.81 16.88 -6.32
CA ASP A 54 10.45 16.28 -5.15
C ASP A 54 10.96 14.87 -5.48
N LEU A 55 12.07 14.50 -4.87
CA LEU A 55 12.36 13.11 -4.53
C LEU A 55 11.79 12.85 -3.14
N PHE A 56 11.06 11.74 -2.98
CA PHE A 56 10.50 11.36 -1.69
C PHE A 56 10.96 9.99 -1.24
N TYR A 57 10.99 9.81 0.08
CA TYR A 57 11.18 8.55 0.76
C TYR A 57 10.22 8.47 1.96
N ASN A 58 9.42 7.40 2.02
CA ASN A 58 8.55 7.10 3.15
C ASN A 58 9.10 5.85 3.84
N HIS A 59 9.56 5.99 5.08
CA HIS A 59 9.95 4.88 5.93
C HIS A 59 8.73 4.37 6.71
N PRO A 60 8.44 3.06 6.71
CA PRO A 60 7.32 2.52 7.45
C PRO A 60 7.57 2.64 8.96
N PHE A 61 6.56 3.12 9.68
CA PHE A 61 6.59 3.24 11.14
C PHE A 61 5.24 2.81 11.71
N LYS A 62 5.16 1.57 12.22
CA LYS A 62 3.90 0.92 12.62
C LYS A 62 2.90 0.89 11.44
N SER A 63 1.68 1.41 11.63
CA SER A 63 0.64 1.57 10.60
C SER A 63 0.80 2.83 9.74
N ASP A 64 1.81 3.65 10.01
CA ASP A 64 2.02 4.98 9.44
C ASP A 64 3.40 5.10 8.77
N TYR A 65 3.80 6.31 8.38
CA TYR A 65 5.10 6.57 7.76
C TYR A 65 5.79 7.80 8.33
N ILE A 66 7.12 7.73 8.40
CA ILE A 66 7.97 8.91 8.47
C ILE A 66 8.38 9.26 7.04
N GLN A 67 8.05 10.45 6.59
CA GLN A 67 8.29 10.92 5.23
C GLN A 67 9.40 11.97 5.20
N GLY A 68 10.30 11.81 4.25
CA GLY A 68 11.25 12.84 3.80
C GLY A 68 11.02 13.17 2.33
N LYS A 69 10.91 14.45 1.99
CA LYS A 69 10.94 14.95 0.61
C LYS A 69 12.08 15.95 0.46
N ILE A 70 12.87 15.85 -0.61
CA ILE A 70 13.83 16.88 -1.01
C ILE A 70 13.50 17.33 -2.43
N GLY A 71 13.40 18.63 -2.65
CA GLY A 71 12.81 19.16 -3.85
C GLY A 71 13.46 20.42 -4.37
N TYR A 72 13.21 20.67 -5.65
CA TYR A 72 13.54 21.91 -6.33
C TYR A 72 12.25 22.61 -6.74
N LYS A 73 12.19 23.93 -6.56
CA LYS A 73 11.03 24.74 -6.93
C LYS A 73 11.44 26.06 -7.53
N ARG A 74 10.70 26.46 -8.56
CA ARG A 74 10.81 27.76 -9.22
C ARG A 74 9.50 28.52 -9.09
N TYR A 75 9.53 29.65 -8.41
CA TYR A 75 8.41 30.57 -8.30
C TYR A 75 8.47 31.67 -9.35
N HIS A 76 7.29 32.05 -9.81
CA HIS A 76 7.08 33.22 -10.64
C HIS A 76 6.19 34.21 -9.91
N TYR A 77 6.69 35.43 -9.75
CA TYR A 77 5.96 36.56 -9.19
C TYR A 77 5.73 37.59 -10.29
N VAL A 78 4.58 38.25 -10.25
CA VAL A 78 4.34 39.45 -11.03
C VAL A 78 3.83 40.50 -10.05
N PHE A 79 4.64 41.53 -9.84
CA PHE A 79 4.31 42.64 -8.96
C PHE A 79 4.51 43.95 -9.73
N ASP A 80 3.44 44.73 -9.85
CA ASP A 80 3.40 45.96 -10.67
C ASP A 80 4.00 45.72 -12.08
N ASN A 81 5.07 46.42 -12.43
CA ASN A 81 5.79 46.30 -13.70
C ASN A 81 7.02 45.39 -13.61
N ARG A 82 7.07 44.45 -12.65
CA ARG A 82 8.21 43.55 -12.45
C ARG A 82 7.77 42.10 -12.46
N LYS A 83 8.52 41.28 -13.21
CA LYS A 83 8.45 39.83 -13.15
C LYS A 83 9.64 39.33 -12.35
N SER A 84 9.36 38.62 -11.26
CA SER A 84 10.39 38.02 -10.42
C SER A 84 10.39 36.51 -10.58
N VAL A 85 11.58 35.94 -10.48
CA VAL A 85 11.78 34.50 -10.44
C VAL A 85 12.63 34.19 -9.22
N THR A 86 12.15 33.30 -8.36
CA THR A 86 12.96 32.75 -7.26
C THR A 86 13.06 31.25 -7.40
N GLU A 87 14.22 30.71 -7.08
CA GLU A 87 14.53 29.29 -7.15
C GLU A 87 15.02 28.83 -5.78
N ASP A 88 14.43 27.75 -5.30
CA ASP A 88 14.72 27.19 -3.99
C ASP A 88 14.97 25.68 -4.04
N ILE A 89 15.77 25.23 -3.06
CA ILE A 89 15.84 23.83 -2.65
C ILE A 89 15.12 23.74 -1.32
N HIS A 90 14.28 22.73 -1.14
CA HIS A 90 13.53 22.54 0.09
C HIS A 90 13.53 21.09 0.55
N LEU A 91 13.24 20.94 1.83
CA LEU A 91 13.06 19.66 2.50
C LEU A 91 11.67 19.65 3.12
N VAL A 92 11.01 18.50 3.18
CA VAL A 92 9.83 18.27 4.01
C VAL A 92 10.11 17.03 4.85
N LEU A 93 10.11 17.19 6.17
CA LEU A 93 10.17 16.09 7.13
C LEU A 93 8.82 16.00 7.83
N SER A 94 8.13 14.89 7.68
CA SER A 94 6.74 14.77 8.11
C SER A 94 6.39 13.39 8.65
N TYR A 95 5.37 13.37 9.49
CA TYR A 95 4.64 12.17 9.88
C TYR A 95 3.42 12.04 8.98
N GLN A 96 3.23 10.86 8.39
CA GLN A 96 2.09 10.55 7.54
C GLN A 96 1.24 9.47 8.21
N TYR A 97 0.09 9.89 8.73
CA TYR A 97 -0.91 9.06 9.39
C TYR A 97 -1.88 8.44 8.39
N THR A 98 -2.06 7.11 8.46
CA THR A 98 -3.03 6.38 7.67
C THR A 98 -4.39 6.40 8.36
N ILE A 99 -5.43 6.91 7.71
CA ILE A 99 -6.78 6.94 8.32
C ILE A 99 -7.38 5.52 8.30
N PRO A 100 -7.62 4.87 9.45
CA PRO A 100 -8.03 3.46 9.47
C PRO A 100 -9.38 3.18 8.79
N LYS A 101 -10.29 4.17 8.75
CA LYS A 101 -11.64 4.04 8.18
C LYS A 101 -11.76 4.56 6.74
N ALA A 102 -10.69 5.11 6.17
CA ALA A 102 -10.69 5.68 4.82
C ALA A 102 -9.51 5.11 4.03
N THR A 103 -9.72 3.93 3.45
CA THR A 103 -8.68 3.22 2.70
C THR A 103 -8.14 4.09 1.56
N GLY A 104 -6.81 4.19 1.49
CA GLY A 104 -6.12 5.00 0.48
C GLY A 104 -6.03 6.49 0.81
N VAL A 105 -6.50 6.94 1.99
CA VAL A 105 -6.36 8.33 2.43
C VAL A 105 -5.35 8.43 3.57
N ARG A 106 -4.40 9.36 3.44
CA ARG A 106 -3.40 9.64 4.47
C ARG A 106 -3.35 11.13 4.79
N VAL A 107 -3.12 11.48 6.04
CA VAL A 107 -2.90 12.85 6.51
C VAL A 107 -1.45 13.01 6.86
N THR A 108 -0.83 14.12 6.45
CA THR A 108 0.59 14.39 6.63
C THR A 108 0.77 15.68 7.40
N ALA A 109 1.64 15.69 8.40
CA ALA A 109 2.00 16.87 9.17
C ALA A 109 3.51 16.91 9.41
N GLY A 110 4.14 18.07 9.25
CA GLY A 110 5.59 18.15 9.36
C GLY A 110 6.19 19.54 9.29
N TYR A 111 7.51 19.55 9.15
CA TYR A 111 8.35 20.73 9.05
C TYR A 111 8.93 20.86 7.64
N SER A 112 8.94 22.07 7.11
CA SER A 112 9.31 22.37 5.72
C SER A 112 10.29 23.55 5.66
N PRO A 113 11.61 23.29 5.80
CA PRO A 113 12.64 24.29 5.56
C PRO A 113 12.98 24.39 4.06
N ALA A 114 13.35 25.58 3.63
CA ALA A 114 13.72 25.86 2.26
C ALA A 114 14.78 26.95 2.16
N PHE A 115 15.62 26.87 1.13
CA PHE A 115 16.71 27.80 0.91
C PHE A 115 16.64 28.40 -0.50
N ILE A 116 16.50 29.72 -0.57
CA ILE A 116 16.50 30.48 -1.82
C ILE A 116 17.95 30.73 -2.24
N PHE A 117 18.35 30.08 -3.34
CA PHE A 117 19.70 30.18 -3.88
C PHE A 117 19.80 31.11 -5.10
N ASN A 118 18.68 31.36 -5.80
CA ASN A 118 18.63 32.31 -6.90
C ASN A 118 17.35 33.13 -6.89
N ALA A 119 17.46 34.42 -7.21
CA ALA A 119 16.35 35.37 -7.21
C ALA A 119 16.64 36.52 -8.19
N THR A 120 15.81 36.68 -9.20
CA THR A 120 16.00 37.63 -10.30
C THR A 120 14.74 38.45 -10.58
N ASN A 121 14.93 39.72 -10.92
CA ASN A 121 13.87 40.66 -11.27
C ASN A 121 14.08 41.16 -12.70
N ARG A 122 13.01 41.16 -13.49
CA ARG A 122 12.97 41.78 -14.81
C ARG A 122 11.84 42.81 -14.87
N PHE A 123 12.15 44.01 -15.34
CA PHE A 123 11.16 45.05 -15.58
C PHE A 123 10.34 44.74 -16.84
N MET A 124 9.04 45.03 -16.81
CA MET A 124 8.05 44.71 -17.86
C MET A 124 7.57 45.95 -18.64
N GLY A 125 8.20 47.11 -18.47
CA GLY A 125 7.85 48.34 -19.20
C GLY A 125 8.19 48.31 -20.70
N LYS A 126 7.83 49.38 -21.42
CA LYS A 126 7.90 49.50 -22.89
C LYS A 126 9.30 49.47 -23.53
N GLN A 127 10.37 49.39 -22.74
CA GLN A 127 11.74 49.28 -23.24
C GLN A 127 12.27 47.87 -22.98
N ASP A 128 12.47 47.11 -24.06
CA ASP A 128 13.02 45.75 -24.04
C ASP A 128 14.46 45.66 -23.51
N SER A 129 15.10 46.81 -23.21
CA SER A 129 16.52 46.94 -22.88
C SER A 129 16.85 46.90 -21.38
N ILE A 130 15.88 46.75 -20.47
CA ILE A 130 16.17 46.76 -19.02
C ILE A 130 16.68 45.38 -18.59
N ALA A 131 17.94 45.34 -18.16
CA ALA A 131 18.62 44.11 -17.76
C ALA A 131 17.94 43.41 -16.57
N THR A 132 17.99 42.07 -16.58
CA THR A 132 17.59 41.24 -15.43
C THR A 132 18.53 41.49 -14.27
N VAL A 133 18.00 41.89 -13.11
CA VAL A 133 18.78 42.17 -11.90
C VAL A 133 18.67 41.02 -10.91
N THR A 134 19.81 40.48 -10.48
CA THR A 134 19.87 39.47 -9.42
C THR A 134 19.83 40.15 -8.06
N TYR A 135 18.92 39.72 -7.18
CA TYR A 135 18.71 40.32 -5.86
C TYR A 135 18.81 39.31 -4.71
N THR A 136 19.29 38.09 -4.96
CA THR A 136 19.40 37.02 -3.95
C THR A 136 20.13 37.45 -2.69
N LYS A 137 21.21 38.24 -2.81
CA LYS A 137 21.99 38.73 -1.65
C LYS A 137 21.25 39.78 -0.80
N GLN A 138 20.17 40.37 -1.33
CA GLN A 138 19.36 41.37 -0.64
C GLN A 138 18.26 40.71 0.21
N LEU A 139 18.03 39.41 0.05
CA LEU A 139 17.07 38.66 0.84
C LEU A 139 17.64 38.44 2.25
N LYS A 140 16.94 38.91 3.28
CA LYS A 140 17.27 38.64 4.70
C LYS A 140 16.83 37.23 5.11
N ASN A 141 15.73 36.72 4.56
CA ASN A 141 15.14 35.42 4.94
C ASN A 141 15.33 34.34 3.86
N ARG A 142 16.56 34.24 3.32
CA ARG A 142 16.93 33.21 2.33
C ARG A 142 16.69 31.79 2.81
N LEU A 143 16.92 31.53 4.10
CA LEU A 143 16.51 30.30 4.75
C LEU A 143 15.09 30.50 5.30
N SER A 144 14.10 30.01 4.58
CA SER A 144 12.71 30.00 5.00
C SER A 144 12.40 28.72 5.76
N HIS A 145 11.53 28.78 6.77
CA HIS A 145 11.06 27.58 7.44
C HIS A 145 9.59 27.68 7.84
N GLY A 146 8.93 26.53 7.85
CA GLY A 146 7.50 26.48 8.04
C GLY A 146 6.97 25.13 8.47
N LEU A 147 5.67 25.10 8.71
CA LEU A 147 4.90 23.89 8.97
C LEU A 147 4.20 23.45 7.69
N TYR A 148 4.10 22.14 7.50
CA TYR A 148 3.42 21.51 6.38
C TYR A 148 2.27 20.65 6.88
N LEU A 149 1.10 20.80 6.26
CA LEU A 149 -0.06 19.93 6.46
C LEU A 149 -0.55 19.46 5.10
N GLY A 150 -0.92 18.19 4.96
CA GLY A 150 -1.41 17.68 3.68
C GLY A 150 -2.27 16.45 3.79
N VAL A 151 -2.96 16.13 2.69
CA VAL A 151 -3.76 14.93 2.49
C VAL A 151 -3.30 14.25 1.21
N SER A 152 -3.12 12.94 1.27
CA SER A 152 -2.71 12.10 0.15
C SER A 152 -3.80 11.10 -0.19
N PHE A 153 -4.11 10.98 -1.48
CA PHE A 153 -5.07 10.03 -2.03
C PHE A 153 -4.34 9.03 -2.90
N GLN A 154 -4.25 7.79 -2.46
CA GLN A 154 -3.51 6.73 -3.13
C GLN A 154 -4.32 6.12 -4.27
N SER A 155 -3.71 6.04 -5.45
CA SER A 155 -4.27 5.46 -6.67
C SER A 155 -3.87 3.98 -6.82
N LYS A 156 -4.58 3.24 -7.68
CA LYS A 156 -4.31 1.85 -8.06
C LYS A 156 -3.03 1.66 -8.91
N SER A 157 -2.34 2.70 -9.35
CA SER A 157 -1.15 2.57 -10.21
C SER A 157 0.19 2.84 -9.49
N ASN A 158 0.24 2.58 -8.17
CA ASN A 158 1.40 2.93 -7.33
C ASN A 158 1.74 4.43 -7.37
N SER A 159 0.72 5.26 -7.52
CA SER A 159 0.81 6.70 -7.46
C SER A 159 -0.11 7.26 -6.38
N SER A 160 0.10 8.51 -5.99
CA SER A 160 -0.83 9.24 -5.15
C SER A 160 -1.00 10.67 -5.66
N PHE A 161 -2.15 11.25 -5.35
CA PHE A 161 -2.37 12.67 -5.49
C PHE A 161 -2.29 13.32 -4.12
N ASP A 162 -1.41 14.30 -3.97
CA ASP A 162 -1.14 14.96 -2.70
C ASP A 162 -1.60 16.42 -2.78
N ILE A 163 -2.38 16.86 -1.80
CA ILE A 163 -2.73 18.27 -1.58
C ILE A 163 -2.10 18.69 -0.25
N GLY A 164 -1.23 19.69 -0.27
CA GLY A 164 -0.57 20.20 0.92
C GLY A 164 -0.68 21.70 1.08
N TYR A 165 -0.50 22.20 2.30
CA TYR A 165 -0.38 23.61 2.64
C TYR A 165 0.87 23.82 3.49
N SER A 166 1.70 24.76 3.06
CA SER A 166 2.91 25.18 3.76
C SER A 166 2.69 26.57 4.36
N HIS A 167 2.84 26.67 5.67
CA HIS A 167 2.79 27.93 6.42
C HIS A 167 4.20 28.34 6.84
N ILE A 168 4.72 29.42 6.25
CA ILE A 168 6.07 29.92 6.48
C ILE A 168 6.08 30.89 7.67
N LEU A 169 6.95 30.61 8.64
CA LEU A 169 6.97 31.26 9.95
C LEU A 169 7.80 32.55 9.95
N ASN A 170 8.92 32.56 9.24
CA ASN A 170 9.86 33.69 9.23
C ASN A 170 9.71 34.60 8.00
N LYS A 171 8.48 34.79 7.52
CA LYS A 171 8.21 35.63 6.35
C LYS A 171 8.21 37.11 6.71
N THR A 172 8.98 37.90 5.98
CA THR A 172 8.88 39.36 5.94
C THR A 172 8.49 39.80 4.54
N VAL A 173 7.60 40.80 4.45
CA VAL A 173 7.21 41.42 3.18
C VAL A 173 7.96 42.74 3.09
N THR A 174 8.71 42.96 2.01
CA THR A 174 9.46 44.21 1.80
C THR A 174 9.29 44.66 0.36
N ASN A 175 8.79 45.88 0.14
CA ASN A 175 8.62 46.49 -1.18
C ASN A 175 7.86 45.64 -2.21
N GLY A 176 6.79 44.94 -1.80
CA GLY A 176 6.00 44.11 -2.74
C GLY A 176 6.52 42.69 -2.96
N PHE A 177 7.64 42.33 -2.33
CA PHE A 177 8.27 41.00 -2.45
C PHE A 177 8.26 40.27 -1.12
N TYR A 178 8.11 38.94 -1.19
CA TYR A 178 8.40 38.09 -0.05
C TYR A 178 9.92 37.94 0.05
N ASP A 179 10.46 38.27 1.21
CA ASP A 179 11.86 38.04 1.57
C ASP A 179 12.15 36.56 1.88
N ALA A 180 11.09 35.75 1.86
CA ALA A 180 11.05 34.32 2.12
C ALA A 180 10.17 33.64 1.05
N ILE A 181 10.04 32.32 1.10
CA ILE A 181 9.00 31.62 0.34
C ILE A 181 7.61 32.05 0.86
N PRO A 182 6.61 32.29 -0.01
CA PRO A 182 5.26 32.59 0.45
C PRO A 182 4.55 31.35 1.04
N ASN A 183 3.52 31.58 1.85
CA ASN A 183 2.58 30.52 2.20
C ASN A 183 1.93 29.98 0.92
N HIS A 184 1.84 28.67 0.78
CA HIS A 184 1.37 28.08 -0.47
C HIS A 184 0.64 26.77 -0.28
N ILE A 185 -0.29 26.52 -1.18
CA ILE A 185 -0.92 25.22 -1.40
C ILE A 185 -0.13 24.51 -2.49
N THR A 186 0.18 23.23 -2.28
CA THR A 186 0.89 22.34 -3.20
C THR A 186 -0.07 21.29 -3.72
N PHE A 187 -0.08 21.08 -5.03
CA PHE A 187 -0.74 19.95 -5.69
C PHE A 187 0.34 19.09 -6.33
N ALA A 188 0.47 17.86 -5.86
CA ALA A 188 1.53 16.93 -6.27
C ALA A 188 0.93 15.65 -6.86
N TYR A 189 1.58 15.11 -7.88
CA TYR A 189 1.33 13.76 -8.36
C TYR A 189 2.56 12.90 -8.09
N THR A 190 2.44 12.01 -7.12
CA THR A 190 3.53 11.20 -6.62
C THR A 190 3.56 9.86 -7.33
N VAL A 191 4.72 9.46 -7.85
CA VAL A 191 4.95 8.16 -8.50
C VAL A 191 5.90 7.36 -7.64
N ASN A 192 5.42 6.27 -7.05
CA ASN A 192 6.24 5.35 -6.27
C ASN A 192 6.92 4.33 -7.19
N PHE A 193 8.24 4.18 -7.04
CA PHE A 193 9.05 3.23 -7.80
C PHE A 193 9.15 1.88 -7.12
N ASN A 194 8.81 1.76 -5.83
CA ASN A 194 8.74 0.46 -5.18
C ASN A 194 7.55 -0.35 -5.74
N LYS A 195 7.84 -1.26 -6.68
CA LYS A 195 6.88 -2.16 -7.32
C LYS A 195 6.53 -3.39 -6.46
N LYS A 196 7.25 -3.65 -5.36
CA LYS A 196 7.02 -4.83 -4.50
C LYS A 196 5.85 -4.65 -3.52
N GLY A 197 5.43 -3.42 -3.23
CA GLY A 197 4.46 -3.09 -2.17
C GLY A 197 2.99 -3.38 -2.46
N ARG A 198 2.66 -4.38 -3.30
CA ARG A 198 1.27 -4.83 -3.51
C ARG A 198 1.14 -6.35 -3.50
N THR A 199 1.74 -7.02 -2.53
CA THR A 199 1.18 -8.30 -2.11
C THR A 199 -0.20 -8.07 -1.52
N ASN A 200 -1.21 -8.67 -2.14
CA ASN A 200 -2.59 -8.71 -1.65
C ASN A 200 -2.59 -9.10 -0.15
N VAL A 201 -3.35 -8.40 0.70
CA VAL A 201 -3.44 -8.64 2.17
C VAL A 201 -3.61 -10.12 2.49
N ASN A 202 -4.42 -10.79 1.66
CA ASN A 202 -4.66 -12.21 1.73
C ASN A 202 -3.32 -12.98 1.73
N ILE A 203 -2.38 -12.66 0.83
CA ILE A 203 -1.09 -13.37 0.65
C ILE A 203 -0.19 -13.24 1.89
N ALA A 204 -0.12 -12.04 2.48
CA ALA A 204 0.66 -11.82 3.70
C ALA A 204 0.05 -12.58 4.91
N GLN A 205 -1.28 -12.60 5.02
CA GLN A 205 -1.99 -13.37 6.04
C GLN A 205 -1.81 -14.88 5.84
N ALA A 206 -1.84 -15.37 4.59
CA ALA A 206 -1.50 -16.76 4.28
C ALA A 206 -0.08 -17.09 4.71
N ARG A 207 0.92 -16.31 4.30
CA ARG A 207 2.33 -16.56 4.66
C ARG A 207 2.52 -16.60 6.18
N SER A 208 1.94 -15.65 6.91
CA SER A 208 2.02 -15.61 8.37
C SER A 208 1.41 -16.85 9.02
N THR A 209 0.27 -17.29 8.53
CA THR A 209 -0.45 -18.45 9.09
C THR A 209 0.16 -19.78 8.67
N LEU A 210 0.63 -19.91 7.43
CA LEU A 210 1.44 -21.04 6.96
C LEU A 210 2.73 -21.16 7.79
N THR A 211 3.37 -20.03 8.10
CA THR A 211 4.54 -19.99 9.00
C THR A 211 4.19 -20.45 10.42
N LYS A 212 3.02 -20.07 10.95
CA LYS A 212 2.54 -20.58 12.24
C LYS A 212 2.27 -22.09 12.18
N LEU A 213 1.60 -22.55 11.13
CA LEU A 213 1.28 -23.96 10.90
C LEU A 213 2.55 -24.82 10.80
N LYS A 214 3.61 -24.34 10.14
CA LYS A 214 4.90 -25.02 10.04
C LYS A 214 5.50 -25.38 11.41
N ASN A 215 5.22 -24.56 12.42
CA ASN A 215 5.67 -24.73 13.80
C ASN A 215 4.57 -25.29 14.73
N ASP A 216 3.42 -25.72 14.20
CA ASP A 216 2.28 -26.23 14.95
C ASP A 216 1.90 -27.66 14.48
N THR A 217 0.88 -28.25 15.12
CA THR A 217 0.33 -29.56 14.74
C THR A 217 -0.92 -29.38 13.87
N LEU A 218 -0.91 -29.95 12.66
CA LEU A 218 -2.09 -30.05 11.82
C LEU A 218 -2.94 -31.26 12.22
N TYR A 219 -4.19 -31.01 12.59
CA TYR A 219 -5.11 -32.06 13.01
C TYR A 219 -5.94 -32.57 11.84
N PHE A 220 -5.70 -33.81 11.42
CA PHE A 220 -6.42 -34.44 10.31
C PHE A 220 -7.69 -35.14 10.79
N ILE A 221 -8.80 -34.86 10.11
CA ILE A 221 -10.12 -35.47 10.33
C ILE A 221 -10.44 -36.32 9.12
N ASN A 222 -10.63 -37.62 9.35
CA ASN A 222 -10.99 -38.55 8.29
C ASN A 222 -12.49 -38.46 7.98
N LYS A 223 -12.83 -38.06 6.75
CA LYS A 223 -14.18 -38.07 6.17
C LYS A 223 -14.20 -38.85 4.85
N SER A 224 -13.24 -39.75 4.65
CA SER A 224 -13.21 -40.65 3.50
C SER A 224 -14.39 -41.64 3.56
N CYS A 225 -14.65 -42.32 2.44
CA CYS A 225 -15.59 -43.44 2.45
C CYS A 225 -15.02 -44.58 3.31
N ALA A 226 -15.90 -45.39 3.90
CA ALA A 226 -15.50 -46.53 4.74
C ALA A 226 -14.60 -47.54 4.00
N THR A 227 -14.73 -47.60 2.67
CA THR A 227 -13.94 -48.45 1.77
C THR A 227 -12.60 -47.86 1.36
N ASP A 228 -12.34 -46.57 1.63
CA ASP A 228 -11.11 -45.90 1.19
C ASP A 228 -9.93 -46.30 2.09
N PHE A 229 -10.03 -45.98 3.39
CA PHE A 229 -9.01 -46.29 4.41
C PHE A 229 -9.50 -45.99 5.84
N SER A 230 -8.93 -46.70 6.82
CA SER A 230 -9.12 -46.45 8.25
C SER A 230 -8.23 -45.30 8.78
N ASN A 231 -8.47 -44.83 10.00
CA ASN A 231 -7.62 -43.82 10.65
C ASN A 231 -6.17 -44.28 10.82
N ALA A 232 -5.94 -45.56 11.10
CA ALA A 232 -4.58 -46.12 11.21
C ALA A 232 -3.85 -46.14 9.86
N GLN A 233 -4.58 -46.43 8.78
CA GLN A 233 -4.03 -46.37 7.43
C GLN A 233 -3.77 -44.92 7.01
N LEU A 234 -4.66 -43.98 7.34
CA LEU A 234 -4.42 -42.54 7.12
C LEU A 234 -3.18 -42.05 7.86
N ASP A 235 -3.01 -42.44 9.12
CA ASP A 235 -1.84 -42.08 9.93
C ASP A 235 -0.54 -42.57 9.27
N SER A 236 -0.53 -43.82 8.79
CA SER A 236 0.60 -44.39 8.04
C SER A 236 0.88 -43.62 6.74
N LEU A 237 -0.17 -43.21 6.02
CA LEU A 237 -0.03 -42.43 4.79
C LEU A 237 0.54 -41.03 5.05
N LEU A 238 0.07 -40.35 6.12
CA LEU A 238 0.59 -39.04 6.53
C LEU A 238 2.05 -39.13 6.97
N ALA A 239 2.42 -40.16 7.72
CA ALA A 239 3.81 -40.40 8.15
C ALA A 239 4.77 -40.43 6.96
N ALA A 240 4.36 -41.09 5.88
CA ALA A 240 5.16 -41.23 4.66
C ALA A 240 5.16 -39.96 3.79
N ASN A 241 4.03 -39.26 3.68
CA ASN A 241 3.80 -38.28 2.60
C ASN A 241 3.63 -36.82 3.05
N TYR A 242 3.43 -36.55 4.34
CA TYR A 242 3.28 -35.19 4.88
C TYR A 242 4.50 -34.81 5.72
N LYS A 243 5.15 -33.70 5.36
CA LYS A 243 6.40 -33.21 5.99
C LYS A 243 6.35 -31.73 6.39
N TYR A 244 5.26 -31.03 6.06
CA TYR A 244 5.17 -29.58 6.24
C TYR A 244 5.17 -29.14 7.71
N SER A 245 4.49 -29.88 8.59
CA SER A 245 4.39 -29.60 10.02
C SER A 245 4.25 -30.90 10.81
N ALA A 246 4.20 -30.82 12.15
CA ALA A 246 3.70 -31.94 12.94
C ALA A 246 2.24 -32.24 12.56
N TYR A 247 1.80 -33.48 12.69
CA TYR A 247 0.41 -33.86 12.40
C TYR A 247 -0.15 -34.81 13.44
N LYS A 248 -1.48 -34.87 13.52
CA LYS A 248 -2.21 -35.86 14.32
C LYS A 248 -3.53 -36.22 13.68
N VAL A 249 -3.84 -37.50 13.55
CA VAL A 249 -5.19 -37.96 13.15
C VAL A 249 -6.11 -37.88 14.37
N LEU A 250 -7.25 -37.21 14.24
CA LEU A 250 -8.26 -37.09 15.29
C LEU A 250 -9.44 -38.02 15.04
N ASP A 251 -9.82 -38.76 16.07
CA ASP A 251 -11.10 -39.46 16.09
C ASP A 251 -12.25 -38.48 16.28
N ALA A 252 -13.41 -38.84 15.72
CA ALA A 252 -14.60 -37.99 15.70
C ALA A 252 -15.02 -37.49 17.10
N GLN A 253 -14.83 -38.32 18.13
CA GLN A 253 -15.17 -38.00 19.51
C GLN A 253 -14.32 -36.86 20.13
N TYR A 254 -13.12 -36.63 19.61
CA TYR A 254 -12.19 -35.63 20.16
C TYR A 254 -12.25 -34.28 19.44
N ILE A 255 -12.90 -34.19 18.27
CA ILE A 255 -12.90 -32.97 17.43
C ILE A 255 -13.37 -31.74 18.23
N ASN A 256 -14.51 -31.85 18.92
CA ASN A 256 -15.11 -30.72 19.66
C ASN A 256 -14.30 -30.35 20.92
N ALA A 257 -13.61 -31.32 21.53
CA ALA A 257 -12.76 -31.04 22.67
C ALA A 257 -11.46 -30.35 22.22
N THR A 258 -10.87 -30.81 21.12
CA THR A 258 -9.64 -30.24 20.55
C THR A 258 -9.86 -28.84 19.98
N SER A 259 -11.00 -28.55 19.32
CA SER A 259 -11.28 -27.21 18.79
C SER A 259 -11.41 -26.12 19.85
N LYS A 260 -11.66 -26.49 21.11
CA LYS A 260 -11.74 -25.56 22.25
C LYS A 260 -10.40 -25.28 22.90
N GLN A 261 -9.34 -26.00 22.52
CA GLN A 261 -8.00 -25.79 23.09
C GLN A 261 -7.37 -24.52 22.50
N SER A 262 -6.82 -23.68 23.37
CA SER A 262 -6.31 -22.35 23.00
C SER A 262 -5.11 -22.37 22.02
N ASN A 263 -4.42 -23.50 21.93
CA ASN A 263 -3.22 -23.68 21.10
C ASN A 263 -3.50 -24.29 19.73
N VAL A 264 -4.75 -24.67 19.42
CA VAL A 264 -5.09 -25.30 18.14
C VAL A 264 -5.41 -24.22 17.10
N LEU A 265 -4.62 -24.20 16.02
CA LEU A 265 -4.76 -23.19 14.96
C LEU A 265 -5.49 -23.72 13.72
N HIS A 266 -5.22 -24.97 13.32
CA HIS A 266 -5.70 -25.52 12.05
C HIS A 266 -6.17 -26.96 12.14
N PHE A 267 -7.17 -27.28 11.33
CA PHE A 267 -7.60 -28.64 11.04
C PHE A 267 -7.48 -28.90 9.54
N ALA A 268 -7.41 -30.18 9.16
CA ALA A 268 -7.55 -30.59 7.77
C ALA A 268 -8.58 -31.72 7.68
N ILE A 269 -9.53 -31.61 6.76
CA ILE A 269 -10.41 -32.72 6.40
C ILE A 269 -9.83 -33.43 5.19
N ILE A 270 -9.73 -34.75 5.24
CA ILE A 270 -9.46 -35.59 4.07
C ILE A 270 -10.69 -36.44 3.76
N GLY A 271 -11.21 -36.35 2.52
CA GLY A 271 -12.44 -37.01 2.10
C GLY A 271 -13.51 -36.00 1.69
N ASN A 272 -14.78 -36.29 1.98
CA ASN A 272 -15.89 -35.44 1.55
C ASN A 272 -16.06 -34.20 2.43
N HIS A 273 -16.07 -33.02 1.80
CA HIS A 273 -16.40 -31.77 2.46
C HIS A 273 -17.01 -30.74 1.50
N TYR A 274 -17.53 -29.66 2.08
CA TYR A 274 -18.05 -28.51 1.35
C TYR A 274 -16.94 -27.46 1.23
N ALA A 275 -16.70 -26.92 0.03
CA ALA A 275 -15.74 -25.84 -0.15
C ALA A 275 -16.24 -24.51 0.46
N GLY A 276 -17.56 -24.29 0.45
CA GLY A 276 -18.22 -23.12 1.02
C GLY A 276 -19.73 -23.33 1.23
N TYR A 277 -20.41 -22.31 1.78
CA TYR A 277 -21.85 -22.34 2.00
C TYR A 277 -22.60 -22.33 0.66
N GLY A 278 -23.28 -23.44 0.33
CA GLY A 278 -24.02 -23.60 -0.92
C GLY A 278 -23.28 -24.40 -2.02
N ASP A 279 -22.02 -24.76 -1.80
CA ASP A 279 -21.27 -25.60 -2.73
C ASP A 279 -21.65 -27.09 -2.62
N PRO A 280 -21.55 -27.88 -3.71
CA PRO A 280 -21.73 -29.31 -3.62
C PRO A 280 -20.59 -29.98 -2.82
N LEU A 281 -20.89 -31.13 -2.21
CA LEU A 281 -19.87 -31.98 -1.60
C LEU A 281 -18.84 -32.38 -2.66
N THR A 282 -17.58 -32.11 -2.36
CA THR A 282 -16.44 -32.53 -3.17
C THR A 282 -15.51 -33.40 -2.32
N THR A 283 -14.66 -34.18 -2.98
CA THR A 283 -13.71 -35.08 -2.32
C THR A 283 -12.29 -34.57 -2.51
N GLY A 284 -11.58 -34.34 -1.41
CA GLY A 284 -10.22 -33.79 -1.44
C GLY A 284 -9.62 -33.63 -0.04
N ILE A 285 -8.61 -32.76 0.06
CA ILE A 285 -8.10 -32.25 1.35
C ILE A 285 -8.50 -30.78 1.50
N TYR A 286 -9.13 -30.43 2.61
CA TYR A 286 -9.58 -29.08 2.95
C TYR A 286 -8.85 -28.59 4.17
N LEU A 287 -8.23 -27.42 4.09
CA LEU A 287 -7.66 -26.74 5.25
C LEU A 287 -8.74 -25.92 5.94
N LEU A 288 -8.84 -26.05 7.25
CA LEU A 288 -9.80 -25.36 8.10
C LEU A 288 -9.09 -24.52 9.15
N ASP A 289 -9.77 -23.47 9.60
CA ASP A 289 -9.37 -22.69 10.77
C ASP A 289 -9.77 -23.40 12.08
N ARG A 290 -9.43 -22.78 13.21
CA ARG A 290 -9.77 -23.27 14.55
C ARG A 290 -11.28 -23.46 14.79
N GLU A 291 -12.12 -22.78 14.02
CA GLU A 291 -13.59 -22.83 14.12
C GLU A 291 -14.19 -23.89 13.19
N LEU A 292 -13.35 -24.72 12.56
CA LEU A 292 -13.72 -25.75 11.58
C LEU A 292 -14.38 -25.17 10.32
N LYS A 293 -14.08 -23.91 9.99
CA LYS A 293 -14.51 -23.28 8.75
C LYS A 293 -13.42 -23.41 7.71
N SER A 294 -13.81 -23.62 6.45
CA SER A 294 -12.87 -23.63 5.31
C SER A 294 -12.06 -22.34 5.30
N THR A 295 -10.73 -22.48 5.24
CA THR A 295 -9.88 -21.29 5.13
C THR A 295 -10.10 -20.63 3.77
N GLU A 296 -10.51 -19.36 3.74
CA GLU A 296 -10.68 -18.61 2.49
C GLU A 296 -9.33 -18.23 1.83
N PHE A 297 -9.36 -17.80 0.57
CA PHE A 297 -8.16 -17.39 -0.17
C PHE A 297 -7.22 -16.50 0.68
N PRO A 298 -5.90 -16.77 0.70
CA PRO A 298 -5.10 -17.51 -0.29
C PRO A 298 -4.58 -18.87 0.16
N TYR A 299 -5.18 -19.50 1.17
CA TYR A 299 -4.87 -20.90 1.38
C TYR A 299 -5.37 -21.73 0.20
N PRO A 300 -4.72 -22.85 -0.14
CA PRO A 300 -5.36 -23.87 -0.94
C PRO A 300 -6.52 -24.45 -0.11
N TYR A 301 -7.70 -23.81 -0.16
CA TYR A 301 -8.91 -24.22 0.56
C TYR A 301 -9.31 -25.66 0.22
N HIS A 302 -8.86 -26.14 -0.94
CA HIS A 302 -9.14 -27.46 -1.44
C HIS A 302 -7.99 -27.98 -2.33
N THR A 303 -7.49 -29.17 -1.99
CA THR A 303 -6.70 -29.99 -2.90
C THR A 303 -7.61 -31.05 -3.50
N THR A 304 -7.99 -30.85 -4.76
CA THR A 304 -8.83 -31.78 -5.51
C THR A 304 -8.08 -33.08 -5.78
N ASN A 305 -8.77 -34.21 -5.64
CA ASN A 305 -8.26 -35.48 -6.15
C ASN A 305 -8.12 -35.42 -7.68
N PRO A 306 -6.92 -35.58 -8.28
CA PRO A 306 -6.72 -35.45 -9.72
C PRO A 306 -7.46 -36.52 -10.55
N LYS A 307 -7.83 -37.67 -9.98
CA LYS A 307 -8.71 -38.64 -10.65
C LYS A 307 -10.19 -38.22 -10.69
N ASN A 308 -10.55 -37.12 -10.01
CA ASN A 308 -11.87 -36.51 -10.03
C ASN A 308 -11.98 -35.36 -11.06
N GLY A 309 -11.22 -35.40 -12.16
CA GLY A 309 -11.35 -34.43 -13.28
C GLY A 309 -12.78 -34.29 -13.83
N ASN A 310 -13.65 -35.27 -13.53
CA ASN A 310 -15.06 -35.28 -13.92
C ASN A 310 -16.04 -34.91 -12.79
N GLY A 311 -15.58 -34.54 -11.58
CA GLY A 311 -16.40 -33.85 -10.57
C GLY A 311 -17.41 -34.66 -9.73
N PHE A 312 -17.56 -35.99 -9.89
CA PHE A 312 -18.70 -36.72 -9.27
C PHE A 312 -18.39 -37.95 -8.40
N SER A 313 -17.13 -38.37 -8.20
CA SER A 313 -16.85 -39.45 -7.25
C SER A 313 -16.88 -38.94 -5.81
N LYS A 314 -17.74 -39.54 -4.97
CA LYS A 314 -17.83 -39.24 -3.53
C LYS A 314 -16.71 -39.87 -2.70
N CYS A 315 -15.80 -40.64 -3.29
CA CYS A 315 -14.76 -41.37 -2.55
C CYS A 315 -13.38 -41.13 -3.15
N ILE A 316 -12.33 -41.27 -2.33
CA ILE A 316 -10.93 -41.11 -2.76
C ILE A 316 -10.49 -42.31 -3.62
N GLY A 317 -11.07 -43.48 -3.34
CA GLY A 317 -10.94 -44.71 -4.12
C GLY A 317 -9.99 -45.72 -3.50
N ASN A 318 -8.73 -45.34 -3.26
CA ASN A 318 -7.72 -46.24 -2.71
C ASN A 318 -6.57 -45.50 -1.99
N LEU A 319 -5.71 -46.28 -1.31
CA LEU A 319 -4.54 -45.78 -0.57
C LEU A 319 -3.53 -45.04 -1.45
N GLU A 320 -3.33 -45.47 -2.70
CA GLU A 320 -2.38 -44.82 -3.61
C GLU A 320 -2.83 -43.41 -4.01
N ASN A 321 -4.13 -43.25 -4.29
CA ASN A 321 -4.74 -41.95 -4.56
C ASN A 321 -4.65 -41.04 -3.33
N ALA A 322 -4.89 -41.59 -2.14
CA ALA A 322 -4.74 -40.84 -0.88
C ALA A 322 -3.29 -40.39 -0.66
N ALA A 323 -2.30 -41.26 -0.90
CA ALA A 323 -0.88 -40.91 -0.82
C ALA A 323 -0.50 -39.79 -1.81
N ALA A 324 -0.98 -39.88 -3.06
CA ALA A 324 -0.75 -38.85 -4.07
C ALA A 324 -1.40 -37.51 -3.66
N LEU A 325 -2.63 -37.56 -3.14
CA LEU A 325 -3.35 -36.39 -2.67
C LEU A 325 -2.63 -35.68 -1.51
N ILE A 326 -2.12 -36.45 -0.54
CA ILE A 326 -1.34 -35.92 0.58
C ILE A 326 -0.04 -35.26 0.08
N ARG A 327 0.67 -35.87 -0.88
CA ARG A 327 1.88 -35.28 -1.47
C ARG A 327 1.59 -33.95 -2.16
N VAL A 328 0.52 -33.87 -2.94
CA VAL A 328 0.13 -32.62 -3.62
C VAL A 328 -0.24 -31.55 -2.60
N PHE A 329 -1.01 -31.91 -1.57
CA PHE A 329 -1.36 -30.99 -0.49
C PHE A 329 -0.11 -30.48 0.25
N ASN A 330 0.81 -31.37 0.62
CA ASN A 330 2.08 -31.01 1.25
C ASN A 330 2.88 -30.02 0.39
N ASN A 331 3.03 -30.29 -0.91
CA ASN A 331 3.77 -29.41 -1.82
C ASN A 331 3.10 -28.06 -2.01
N ARG A 332 1.76 -27.99 -1.95
CA ARG A 332 1.00 -26.73 -2.03
C ARG A 332 1.18 -25.86 -0.78
N LEU A 333 1.37 -26.46 0.40
CA LEU A 333 1.66 -25.71 1.63
C LEU A 333 3.08 -25.12 1.63
N ASP A 334 4.02 -25.79 0.96
CA ASP A 334 5.42 -25.36 0.86
C ASP A 334 5.68 -24.37 -0.30
N TYR A 335 4.69 -24.17 -1.19
CA TYR A 335 4.82 -23.25 -2.31
C TYR A 335 4.67 -21.80 -1.83
N ASP A 336 5.76 -21.03 -1.87
CA ASP A 336 5.74 -19.59 -1.60
C ASP A 336 5.11 -18.88 -2.82
N PRO A 337 3.90 -18.29 -2.71
CA PRO A 337 3.30 -17.58 -3.83
C PRO A 337 4.15 -16.35 -4.13
N LEU A 338 4.86 -16.35 -5.27
CA LEU A 338 5.72 -15.26 -5.75
C LEU A 338 5.01 -13.90 -5.79
#